data_AF-K5ZF69-F1
#
_entry.id   AF-K5ZF69-F1
#
_cell.length_a   1.000
_cell.length_b   1.000
_cell.length_c   1.000
_cell.angle_alpha   90.00
_cell.angle_beta   90.00
_cell.angle_gamma   90.00
#
_symmetry.space_group_name_H-M   'P 1'
#
loop_
_entity.id
_entity.type
_entity.pdbx_description
1 polymer ?
#
loop_
_entity_poly.entity_id
_entity_poly.type
_entity_poly.pdbx_seq_one_letter_code
_entity_poly.pdbx_strand_id
1 'polypeptide(L)'
;MKKYWLSFASVLMIIVGLLRGMGGVTLLTQGDKVNLGLPVTASPTELKIAAYGLIAVCLLLVISAVSLTIRRLVSNYAFCWASLLLFLASGLINGFLLFGHPLGSGQLINWGVSFVIGLCLVLGKDSVHSKYIQEYEK
;
A
#
# COMPACT_ATOMS: atom_id res chain seq x y z
N MET A 1 18.35 15.14 -8.78
CA MET A 1 16.89 14.98 -8.70
C MET A 1 16.42 13.52 -8.71
N LYS A 2 16.92 12.64 -9.60
CA LYS A 2 16.47 11.24 -9.70
C LYS A 2 16.52 10.41 -8.39
N LYS A 3 17.52 10.66 -7.54
CA LYS A 3 17.67 10.00 -6.23
C LYS A 3 16.50 10.27 -5.26
N TYR A 4 15.78 11.37 -5.41
CA TYR A 4 14.69 11.76 -4.49
C TYR A 4 13.35 11.10 -4.85
N TRP A 5 13.15 10.65 -6.10
CA TRP A 5 11.90 10.01 -6.51
C TRP A 5 11.62 8.71 -5.75
N LEU A 6 12.63 7.88 -5.53
CA LEU A 6 12.48 6.67 -4.72
C LEU A 6 12.19 6.99 -3.25
N SER A 7 12.85 8.02 -2.69
CA SER A 7 12.57 8.46 -1.32
C SER A 7 11.15 9.01 -1.17
N PHE A 8 10.68 9.77 -2.16
CA PHE A 8 9.31 10.29 -2.19
C PHE A 8 8.29 9.15 -2.32
N ALA A 9 8.53 8.18 -3.20
CA ALA A 9 7.71 6.96 -3.30
C ALA A 9 7.64 6.22 -1.95
N SER A 10 8.77 6.03 -1.27
CA SER A 10 8.81 5.40 0.05
C SER A 10 7.98 6.15 1.09
N VAL A 11 8.09 7.48 1.14
CA VAL A 11 7.31 8.31 2.08
C VAL A 11 5.81 8.16 1.82
N LEU A 12 5.39 8.23 0.55
CA LEU A 12 4.00 8.03 0.18
C LEU A 12 3.49 6.63 0.56
N MET A 13 4.28 5.58 0.27
CA MET A 13 3.93 4.21 0.65
C MET A 13 3.78 4.05 2.17
N ILE A 14 4.63 4.70 2.98
CA ILE A 14 4.52 4.68 4.44
C ILE A 14 3.23 5.39 4.88
N ILE A 15 2.97 6.61 4.40
CA ILE A 15 1.77 7.37 4.77
C ILE A 15 0.51 6.57 4.43
N VAL A 16 0.43 6.03 3.21
CA VAL A 16 -0.70 5.23 2.74
C VAL A 16 -0.83 3.94 3.54
N GLY A 17 0.27 3.27 3.84
CA GLY A 17 0.29 2.10 4.71
C GLY A 17 -0.29 2.41 6.08
N LEU A 18 0.15 3.49 6.73
CA LEU A 18 -0.34 3.90 8.04
C LEU A 18 -1.84 4.24 8.01
N LEU A 19 -2.32 4.96 6.98
CA LEU A 19 -3.75 5.24 6.81
C LEU A 19 -4.58 3.94 6.69
N ARG A 20 -4.04 2.92 6.00
CA ARG A 20 -4.68 1.60 5.97
C ARG A 20 -4.69 0.93 7.34
N GLY A 21 -3.58 0.97 8.05
CA GLY A 21 -3.49 0.42 9.41
C GLY A 21 -4.50 1.06 10.36
N MET A 22 -4.62 2.39 10.30
CA MET A 22 -5.64 3.14 11.05
C MET A 22 -7.05 2.67 10.68
N GLY A 23 -7.38 2.58 9.39
CA GLY A 23 -8.68 2.06 8.94
C GLY A 23 -8.97 0.65 9.47
N GLY A 24 -7.98 -0.25 9.45
CA GLY A 24 -8.14 -1.60 10.00
C GLY A 24 -8.38 -1.61 11.51
N VAL A 25 -7.62 -0.81 12.28
CA VAL A 25 -7.80 -0.70 13.73
C VAL A 25 -9.16 -0.08 14.07
N THR A 26 -9.60 0.94 13.34
CA THR A 26 -10.92 1.57 13.51
C THR A 26 -12.03 0.56 13.25
N LEU A 27 -11.92 -0.27 12.21
CA LEU A 27 -12.90 -1.33 11.96
C LEU A 27 -12.94 -2.37 13.09
N LEU A 28 -11.79 -2.77 13.65
CA LEU A 28 -11.77 -3.71 14.78
C LEU A 28 -12.36 -3.14 16.07
N THR A 29 -12.21 -1.83 16.30
CA THR A 29 -12.60 -1.18 17.56
C THR A 29 -14.03 -0.65 17.54
N GLN A 30 -14.49 -0.13 16.40
CA GLN A 30 -15.77 0.55 16.27
C GLN A 30 -16.77 -0.22 15.40
N GLY A 31 -16.33 -1.22 14.63
CA GLY A 31 -17.19 -2.12 13.87
C GLY A 31 -18.08 -1.40 12.85
N ASP A 32 -19.37 -1.72 12.89
CA ASP A 32 -20.45 -1.19 12.06
C ASP A 32 -20.92 0.22 12.48
N LYS A 33 -20.48 0.71 13.64
CA LYS A 33 -20.77 2.08 14.11
C LYS A 33 -19.91 3.14 13.43
N VAL A 34 -18.94 2.73 12.61
CA VAL A 34 -18.09 3.65 11.86
C VAL A 34 -18.92 4.28 10.75
N ASN A 35 -19.04 5.60 10.80
CA ASN A 35 -19.76 6.38 9.79
C ASN A 35 -18.90 6.50 8.52
N LEU A 36 -18.91 5.46 7.69
CA LEU A 36 -18.11 5.38 6.46
C LEU A 36 -18.71 6.16 5.28
N GLY A 37 -19.81 6.89 5.49
CA GLY A 37 -20.52 7.65 4.45
C GLY A 37 -21.32 6.78 3.46
N LEU A 38 -21.25 5.46 3.60
CA LEU A 38 -22.02 4.45 2.87
C LEU A 38 -22.53 3.39 3.85
N PRO A 39 -23.73 2.82 3.62
CA PRO A 39 -24.23 1.73 4.46
C PRO A 39 -23.28 0.53 4.36
N VAL A 40 -22.78 0.07 5.50
CA VAL A 40 -21.96 -1.14 5.59
C VAL A 40 -22.87 -2.34 5.45
N THR A 41 -22.67 -3.15 4.41
CA THR A 41 -23.46 -4.35 4.15
C THR A 41 -22.80 -5.63 4.68
N ALA A 42 -21.60 -5.49 5.26
CA ALA A 42 -20.76 -6.61 5.70
C ALA A 42 -21.29 -7.32 6.94
N SER A 43 -21.19 -8.65 6.94
CA SER A 43 -21.32 -9.45 8.15
C SER A 43 -20.16 -9.19 9.13
N PRO A 44 -20.31 -9.51 10.43
CA PRO A 44 -19.24 -9.35 11.42
C PRO A 44 -17.94 -10.08 11.06
N THR A 45 -18.03 -11.20 10.34
CA THR A 45 -16.88 -11.97 9.87
C THR A 45 -16.15 -11.26 8.74
N GLU A 46 -16.89 -10.74 7.75
CA GLU A 46 -16.33 -10.00 6.62
C GLU A 46 -15.66 -8.70 7.06
N LEU A 47 -16.24 -8.03 8.07
CA LEU A 47 -15.66 -6.83 8.66
C LEU A 47 -14.30 -7.11 9.31
N LYS A 48 -14.18 -8.22 10.06
CA LYS A 48 -12.89 -8.67 10.63
C LYS A 48 -11.87 -9.00 9.54
N ILE A 49 -12.28 -9.71 8.50
CA ILE A 49 -11.40 -10.06 7.37
C ILE A 49 -10.88 -8.77 6.69
N ALA A 50 -11.77 -7.82 6.39
CA ALA A 50 -11.40 -6.55 5.81
C ALA A 50 -10.41 -5.78 6.71
N ALA A 51 -10.67 -5.76 8.03
CA ALA A 51 -9.82 -5.08 8.99
C ALA A 51 -8.41 -5.68 9.08
N TYR A 52 -8.29 -7.01 9.18
CA TYR A 52 -6.99 -7.68 9.15
C TYR A 52 -6.29 -7.51 7.81
N GLY A 53 -7.03 -7.52 6.70
CA GLY A 53 -6.50 -7.23 5.37
C GLY A 53 -5.87 -5.83 5.29
N LEU A 54 -6.54 -4.81 5.84
CA LEU A 54 -6.01 -3.44 5.90
C LEU A 54 -4.72 -3.36 6.74
N ILE A 55 -4.65 -4.06 7.87
CA ILE A 55 -3.45 -4.11 8.72
C ILE A 55 -2.31 -4.85 8.00
N ALA A 56 -2.60 -5.96 7.30
CA ALA A 56 -1.59 -6.69 6.53
C ALA A 56 -1.00 -5.81 5.41
N VAL A 57 -1.83 -5.07 4.70
CA VAL A 57 -1.40 -4.12 3.66
C VAL A 57 -0.59 -2.96 4.25
N CYS A 58 -0.94 -2.47 5.45
CA CYS A 58 -0.13 -1.49 6.17
C CYS A 58 1.31 -1.98 6.36
N LEU A 59 1.47 -3.16 6.97
CA LEU A 59 2.78 -3.74 7.22
C LEU A 59 3.55 -3.97 5.92
N LEU A 60 2.88 -4.49 4.90
CA LEU A 60 3.48 -4.75 3.58
C LEU A 60 4.03 -3.47 2.93
N LEU A 61 3.24 -2.38 2.91
CA LEU A 61 3.66 -1.10 2.34
C LEU A 61 4.80 -0.48 3.14
N VAL A 62 4.72 -0.49 4.47
CA VAL A 62 5.78 0.06 5.33
C VAL A 62 7.09 -0.73 5.17
N ILE A 63 7.04 -2.06 5.23
CA ILE A 63 8.24 -2.91 5.09
C ILE A 63 8.86 -2.72 3.70
N SER A 64 8.06 -2.67 2.64
CA SER A 64 8.58 -2.46 1.28
C SER A 64 9.23 -1.09 1.12
N ALA A 65 8.60 -0.03 1.63
CA ALA A 65 9.14 1.33 1.60
C ALA A 65 10.43 1.49 2.41
N VAL A 66 10.49 0.94 3.62
CA VAL A 66 11.70 0.94 4.45
C VAL A 66 12.81 0.14 3.75
N SER A 67 12.48 -1.03 3.20
CA SER A 67 13.44 -1.86 2.46
C SER A 67 14.05 -1.13 1.27
N LEU A 68 13.23 -0.44 0.47
CA LEU A 68 13.68 0.38 -0.66
C LEU A 68 14.54 1.58 -0.20
N THR A 69 14.21 2.17 0.94
CA THR A 69 14.93 3.32 1.50
C THR A 69 16.31 2.93 2.02
N ILE A 70 16.42 1.82 2.76
CA ILE A 70 17.70 1.34 3.30
C ILE A 70 18.58 0.77 2.18
N ARG A 71 18.01 -0.10 1.33
CA ARG A 71 18.76 -0.78 0.26
C ARG A 71 17.99 -0.63 -1.04
N ARG A 72 18.50 0.19 -1.95
CA ARG A 72 17.93 0.46 -3.28
C ARG A 72 18.18 -0.68 -4.26
N LEU A 73 17.99 -1.93 -3.84
CA LEU A 73 18.22 -3.12 -4.64
C LEU A 73 17.06 -3.38 -5.60
N VAL A 74 17.35 -4.03 -6.73
CA VAL A 74 16.33 -4.46 -7.70
C VAL A 74 15.25 -5.33 -7.05
N SER A 75 15.63 -6.20 -6.10
CA SER A 75 14.66 -7.02 -5.35
C SER A 75 13.68 -6.18 -4.53
N ASN A 76 14.17 -5.13 -3.86
CA ASN A 76 13.34 -4.25 -3.04
C ASN A 76 12.46 -3.36 -3.91
N TYR A 77 12.98 -2.94 -5.06
CA TYR A 77 12.21 -2.23 -6.07
C TYR A 77 11.05 -3.11 -6.62
N ALA A 78 11.33 -4.36 -6.97
CA ALA A 78 10.31 -5.32 -7.39
C ALA A 78 9.29 -5.59 -6.28
N PHE A 79 9.76 -5.70 -5.03
CA PHE A 79 8.89 -5.86 -3.87
C PHE A 79 7.95 -4.67 -3.68
N CYS A 80 8.39 -3.43 -3.90
CA CYS A 80 7.51 -2.26 -3.89
C CYS A 80 6.40 -2.34 -4.94
N TRP A 81 6.71 -2.78 -6.16
CA TRP A 81 5.70 -3.01 -7.20
C TRP A 81 4.69 -4.09 -6.81
N ALA A 82 5.17 -5.22 -6.28
CA ALA A 82 4.31 -6.29 -5.80
C ALA A 82 3.38 -5.80 -4.66
N SER A 83 3.93 -5.05 -3.71
CA SER A 83 3.16 -4.44 -2.61
C SER A 83 2.11 -3.46 -3.13
N LEU A 84 2.43 -2.67 -4.16
CA LEU A 84 1.48 -1.74 -4.78
C LEU A 84 0.30 -2.47 -5.46
N LEU A 85 0.58 -3.58 -6.15
CA LEU A 85 -0.45 -4.42 -6.76
C LEU A 85 -1.34 -5.08 -5.70
N LEU A 86 -0.74 -5.62 -4.63
CA LEU A 86 -1.47 -6.22 -3.52
C LEU A 86 -2.33 -5.18 -2.78
N PHE A 87 -1.85 -3.95 -2.64
CA PHE A 87 -2.64 -2.83 -2.12
C PHE A 87 -3.88 -2.55 -2.98
N LEU A 88 -3.74 -2.53 -4.31
CA LEU A 88 -4.87 -2.32 -5.22
C LEU A 88 -5.87 -3.48 -5.19
N ALA A 89 -5.38 -4.72 -5.18
CA ALA A 89 -6.19 -5.93 -5.09
C ALA A 89 -6.95 -5.98 -3.75
N SER A 90 -6.28 -5.68 -2.64
CA SER A 90 -6.91 -5.57 -1.33
C SER A 90 -7.97 -4.47 -1.30
N GLY A 91 -7.74 -3.35 -1.99
CA GLY A 91 -8.75 -2.30 -2.15
C GLY A 91 -10.05 -2.79 -2.83
N LEU A 92 -9.94 -3.63 -3.87
CA LEU A 92 -11.09 -4.24 -4.53
C LEU A 92 -11.83 -5.21 -3.60
N ILE A 93 -11.08 -6.09 -2.94
CA ILE A 93 -11.64 -7.10 -2.02
C ILE A 93 -12.35 -6.41 -0.86
N ASN A 94 -11.70 -5.43 -0.22
CA ASN A 94 -12.28 -4.69 0.89
C ASN A 94 -13.50 -3.88 0.46
N GLY A 95 -13.48 -3.29 -0.75
CA GLY A 95 -14.65 -2.61 -1.30
C GLY A 95 -15.85 -3.55 -1.44
N PHE A 96 -15.61 -4.74 -2.00
CA PHE A 96 -16.65 -5.76 -2.14
C PHE A 96 -17.18 -6.25 -0.79
N LEU A 97 -16.27 -6.58 0.15
CA LEU A 97 -16.66 -7.07 1.48
C LEU A 97 -17.45 -6.03 2.27
N LEU A 98 -17.04 -4.75 2.25
CA LEU A 98 -17.64 -3.71 3.09
C LEU A 98 -18.91 -3.11 2.51
N PHE A 99 -19.00 -3.00 1.17
CA PHE A 99 -20.04 -2.22 0.49
C PHE A 99 -20.81 -3.01 -0.58
N GLY A 100 -20.49 -4.30 -0.79
CA GLY A 100 -21.12 -5.15 -1.80
C GLY A 100 -20.69 -4.85 -3.25
N HIS A 101 -19.79 -3.88 -3.46
CA HIS A 101 -19.27 -3.54 -4.78
C HIS A 101 -17.76 -3.19 -4.73
N PRO A 102 -16.95 -3.65 -5.70
CA PRO A 102 -15.49 -3.48 -5.65
C PRO A 102 -15.02 -2.06 -6.02
N LEU A 103 -15.84 -1.29 -6.73
CA LEU A 103 -15.49 0.00 -7.33
C LEU A 103 -16.27 1.14 -6.67
N GLY A 104 -15.69 1.72 -5.62
CA GLY A 104 -16.21 2.93 -4.96
C GLY A 104 -15.18 4.07 -4.94
N SER A 105 -15.56 5.19 -4.32
CA SER A 105 -14.68 6.36 -4.12
C SER A 105 -13.34 5.98 -3.44
N GLY A 106 -13.39 5.08 -2.44
CA GLY A 106 -12.20 4.56 -1.79
C GLY A 106 -11.25 3.82 -2.75
N GLN A 107 -11.79 3.10 -3.74
CA GLN A 107 -10.95 2.45 -4.75
C GLN A 107 -10.37 3.45 -5.73
N LEU A 108 -11.13 4.45 -6.18
CA LEU A 108 -10.60 5.53 -7.03
C LEU A 108 -9.40 6.25 -6.38
N ILE A 109 -9.46 6.50 -5.07
CA ILE A 109 -8.34 7.07 -4.31
C ILE A 109 -7.12 6.14 -4.36
N ASN A 110 -7.33 4.83 -4.18
CA ASN A 110 -6.25 3.84 -4.25
C ASN A 110 -5.56 3.86 -5.60
N TRP A 111 -6.33 3.93 -6.69
CA TRP A 111 -5.79 4.03 -8.05
C TRP A 111 -4.98 5.30 -8.25
N GLY A 112 -5.52 6.46 -7.84
CA GLY A 112 -4.81 7.74 -7.98
C GLY A 112 -3.49 7.76 -7.21
N VAL A 113 -3.50 7.28 -5.97
CA VAL A 113 -2.29 7.20 -5.13
C VAL A 113 -1.29 6.20 -5.69
N SER A 114 -1.74 5.01 -6.11
CA SER A 114 -0.87 4.02 -6.75
C SER A 114 -0.25 4.53 -8.05
N PHE A 115 -0.98 5.32 -8.84
CA PHE A 115 -0.44 5.96 -10.04
C PHE A 115 0.70 6.93 -9.69
N VAL A 116 0.50 7.79 -8.69
CA VAL A 116 1.55 8.74 -8.24
C VAL A 116 2.78 8.01 -7.72
N ILE A 117 2.59 6.99 -6.86
CA ILE A 117 3.70 6.18 -6.34
C ILE A 117 4.41 5.46 -7.49
N GLY A 118 3.66 4.83 -8.40
CA GLY A 118 4.18 4.13 -9.57
C GLY A 118 5.00 5.05 -10.47
N LEU A 119 4.52 6.28 -10.72
CA LEU A 119 5.27 7.28 -11.48
C LEU A 119 6.59 7.61 -10.80
N CYS A 120 6.60 7.79 -9.48
CA CYS A 120 7.84 8.02 -8.73
C CYS A 120 8.80 6.82 -8.78
N LEU A 121 8.28 5.58 -8.73
CA LEU A 121 9.07 4.37 -8.91
C LEU A 121 9.67 4.27 -10.32
N VAL A 122 8.93 4.65 -11.36
CA VAL A 122 9.44 4.68 -12.75
C VAL A 122 10.53 5.73 -12.90
N LEU A 123 10.28 6.97 -12.45
CA LEU A 123 11.23 8.08 -12.54
C LEU A 123 12.50 7.85 -11.70
N GLY A 124 12.39 7.05 -10.64
CA GLY A 124 13.50 6.67 -9.76
C GLY A 124 14.28 5.43 -10.18
N LYS A 125 13.87 4.72 -11.25
CA LYS A 125 14.44 3.43 -11.67
C LYS A 125 15.96 3.44 -11.82
N ASP A 126 16.53 4.49 -12.40
CA ASP A 126 17.98 4.61 -12.62
C ASP A 126 18.80 4.69 -11.32
N SER A 127 18.15 4.95 -10.18
CA SER A 127 18.79 4.98 -8.86
C SER A 127 18.78 3.62 -8.15
N VAL A 128 18.29 2.56 -8.80
CA VAL A 128 18.24 1.19 -8.28
C VAL A 128 19.53 0.46 -8.66
N HIS A 129 20.13 -0.20 -7.67
CA HIS A 129 21.43 -0.84 -7.80
C HIS A 129 21.23 -2.34 -8.04
N SER A 130 21.93 -2.88 -9.04
CA SER A 130 22.00 -4.33 -9.23
C SER A 130 22.88 -4.94 -8.14
N LYS A 131 22.49 -6.12 -7.64
CA LYS A 131 23.18 -6.84 -6.56
C LYS A 131 24.67 -7.07 -6.86
N TYR A 132 25.02 -7.14 -8.15
CA TYR A 132 26.38 -7.34 -8.67
C TYR A 132 27.32 -6.14 -8.51
N ILE A 133 26.82 -4.91 -8.36
CA ILE A 133 27.70 -3.72 -8.27
C ILE A 133 28.30 -3.58 -6.86
N GLN A 134 27.62 -4.08 -5.82
CA GLN A 134 28.12 -3.98 -4.44
C GLN A 134 29.33 -4.89 -4.15
N GLU A 135 29.61 -5.88 -4.99
CA GLU A 135 30.69 -6.85 -4.79
C GLU A 135 32.04 -6.34 -5.31
N TYR A 136 32.05 -5.33 -6.19
CA TYR A 136 33.26 -4.75 -6.78
C TYR A 136 33.73 -3.44 -6.10
N GLU A 137 32.96 -2.91 -5.14
CA GLU A 137 33.29 -1.69 -4.38
C GLU A 137 33.81 -1.98 -2.95
N LYS A 138 34.15 -3.25 -2.63
CA LYS A 138 34.74 -3.63 -1.34
C LYS A 138 36.23 -3.89 -1.42
#